data_AF-A0A849WYX8-F1
#
_entry.id   AF-A0A849WYX8-F1
#
_cell.length_a   1.000
_cell.length_b   1.000
_cell.length_c   1.000
_cell.angle_alpha   90.00
_cell.angle_beta   90.00
_cell.angle_gamma   90.00
#
_symmetry.space_group_name_H-M   'P 1'
#
loop_
_entity.id
_entity.type
_entity.pdbx_description
1 polymer ?
#
loop_
_entity_poly.entity_id
_entity_poly.type
_entity_poly.pdbx_seq_one_letter_code
_entity_poly.pdbx_strand_id
1 'polypeptide(L)'
;MLKRSILLMLTLLSATGHAARERKLYVGANSTEAKLEFQHRVLMSARSKPSLEAAEEQIEEQLVHMFGPMGEAEYKAVPKGEHRISKIKIAPLDTGAWEISYSYKGIIVLENGPRTEYAFHLPVNPDTIYAAGFNGRVNPCTDDHYQDEGDFWYFWNPENPGCRLQE
;
A
#
# COMPACT_ATOMS: atom_id res chain seq x y z
N MET A 1 6.60 -33.91 -62.13
CA MET A 1 6.95 -34.13 -60.70
C MET A 1 6.57 -32.87 -59.92
N LEU A 2 5.52 -32.95 -59.10
CA LEU A 2 4.94 -31.84 -58.35
C LEU A 2 5.53 -31.83 -56.93
N LYS A 3 6.42 -30.90 -56.59
CA LYS A 3 6.88 -30.72 -55.20
C LYS A 3 5.96 -29.73 -54.50
N ARG A 4 5.07 -30.24 -53.66
CA ARG A 4 4.26 -29.45 -52.71
C ARG A 4 5.15 -29.08 -51.53
N SER A 5 5.52 -27.81 -51.42
CA SER A 5 6.15 -27.28 -50.21
C SER A 5 5.05 -26.77 -49.29
N ILE A 6 4.84 -27.46 -48.16
CA ILE A 6 3.98 -27.03 -47.07
C ILE A 6 4.79 -26.02 -46.25
N LEU A 7 4.38 -24.76 -46.25
CA LEU A 7 4.95 -23.73 -45.39
C LEU A 7 4.30 -23.86 -44.00
N LEU A 8 5.05 -24.37 -43.04
CA LEU A 8 4.63 -24.48 -41.64
C LEU A 8 4.65 -23.08 -41.02
N MET A 9 3.47 -22.52 -40.73
CA MET A 9 3.34 -21.23 -40.05
C MET A 9 3.58 -21.45 -38.56
N LEU A 10 4.79 -21.15 -38.09
CA LEU A 10 5.16 -21.23 -36.68
C LEU A 10 4.63 -19.96 -35.98
N THR A 11 3.44 -20.04 -35.41
CA THR A 11 2.93 -19.01 -34.48
C THR A 11 3.73 -19.08 -33.20
N LEU A 12 4.65 -18.13 -33.03
CA LEU A 12 5.28 -17.83 -31.75
C LEU A 12 4.19 -17.27 -30.82
N LEU A 13 3.58 -18.13 -30.00
CA LEU A 13 2.89 -17.66 -28.80
C LEU A 13 3.98 -17.14 -27.85
N SER A 14 4.18 -15.83 -27.83
CA SER A 14 4.87 -15.17 -26.74
C SER A 14 4.00 -15.30 -25.49
N ALA A 15 4.24 -16.35 -24.71
CA ALA A 15 3.76 -16.42 -23.34
C ALA A 15 4.50 -15.31 -22.57
N THR A 16 3.86 -14.14 -22.45
CA THR A 16 4.24 -13.14 -21.46
C THR A 16 3.84 -13.69 -20.09
N GLY A 17 4.67 -14.60 -19.58
CA GLY A 17 4.65 -14.94 -18.17
C GLY A 17 4.94 -13.67 -17.40
N HIS A 18 3.90 -13.04 -16.84
CA HIS A 18 4.07 -12.15 -15.71
C HIS A 18 4.54 -13.05 -14.59
N ALA A 19 5.86 -13.22 -14.48
CA ALA A 19 6.45 -13.85 -13.32
C ALA A 19 6.04 -12.98 -12.13
N ALA A 20 5.10 -13.49 -11.32
CA ALA A 20 4.81 -12.93 -10.02
C ALA A 20 6.16 -12.77 -9.31
N ARG A 21 6.59 -11.52 -9.12
CA ARG A 21 7.92 -11.21 -8.61
C ARG A 21 7.88 -11.46 -7.12
N GLU A 22 8.24 -12.68 -6.71
CA GLU A 22 8.26 -13.08 -5.29
C GLU A 22 9.04 -12.06 -4.45
N ARG A 23 8.37 -11.54 -3.41
CA ARG A 23 8.86 -10.44 -2.57
C ARG A 23 10.10 -10.87 -1.77
N LYS A 24 11.20 -10.14 -1.93
CA LYS A 24 12.39 -10.28 -1.07
C LYS A 24 12.19 -9.45 0.20
N LEU A 25 11.94 -10.13 1.33
CA LEU A 25 11.63 -9.52 2.64
C LEU A 25 12.86 -9.19 3.51
N TYR A 26 14.05 -9.04 2.92
CA TYR A 26 15.30 -8.99 3.70
C TYR A 26 15.85 -7.57 3.85
N VAL A 27 16.20 -7.20 5.08
CA VAL A 27 17.08 -6.06 5.36
C VAL A 27 18.49 -6.41 4.89
N GLY A 28 18.95 -5.76 3.83
CA GLY A 28 20.27 -6.01 3.26
C GLY A 28 21.37 -5.32 4.07
N ALA A 29 22.63 -5.70 3.84
CA ALA A 29 23.80 -5.01 4.42
C ALA A 29 23.89 -3.51 4.05
N ASN A 30 23.03 -3.07 3.13
CA ASN A 30 22.92 -1.73 2.56
C ASN A 30 21.69 -0.96 3.06
N SER A 31 21.02 -1.42 4.12
CA SER A 31 19.90 -0.70 4.73
C SER A 31 20.40 0.36 5.72
N THR A 32 19.74 1.51 5.74
CA THR A 32 19.99 2.60 6.70
C THR A 32 18.72 2.91 7.48
N GLU A 33 18.87 3.52 8.65
CA GLU A 33 17.73 4.05 9.40
C GLU A 33 17.50 5.51 9.03
N ALA A 34 16.24 5.87 8.81
CA ALA A 34 15.83 7.24 8.55
C ALA A 34 14.70 7.64 9.50
N LYS A 35 14.68 8.92 9.88
CA LYS A 35 13.53 9.52 10.58
C LYS A 35 12.51 9.92 9.53
N LEU A 36 11.29 9.43 9.69
CA LEU A 36 10.15 9.82 8.86
C LEU A 36 9.23 10.73 9.67
N GLU A 37 8.92 11.89 9.11
CA GLU A 37 8.01 12.87 9.70
C GLU A 37 7.02 13.34 8.64
N PHE A 38 5.72 13.28 8.93
CA PHE A 38 4.69 13.76 8.01
C PHE A 38 3.42 14.19 8.75
N GLN A 39 2.52 14.86 8.03
CA GLN A 39 1.17 15.16 8.49
C GLN A 39 0.18 14.50 7.54
N HIS A 40 -0.87 13.89 8.08
CA HIS A 40 -1.87 13.24 7.27
C HIS A 40 -3.24 13.26 7.94
N ARG A 41 -4.23 12.68 7.28
CA ARG A 41 -5.59 12.53 7.77
C ARG A 41 -6.12 11.13 7.54
N VAL A 42 -7.01 10.68 8.42
CA VAL A 42 -7.79 9.47 8.25
C VAL A 42 -9.28 9.78 8.41
N LEU A 43 -10.12 9.07 7.68
CA LEU A 43 -11.57 9.14 7.78
C LEU A 43 -12.08 8.02 8.67
N MET A 44 -13.04 8.36 9.54
CA MET A 44 -13.71 7.41 10.41
C MET A 44 -15.23 7.55 10.28
N SER A 45 -15.93 6.44 10.11
CA SER A 45 -17.40 6.43 10.15
C SER A 45 -17.89 6.27 11.59
N ALA A 46 -18.48 7.32 12.17
CA ALA A 46 -19.01 7.27 13.53
C ALA A 46 -20.28 8.12 13.67
N ARG A 47 -21.28 7.60 14.40
CA ARG A 47 -22.57 8.29 14.64
C ARG A 47 -22.45 9.55 15.50
N SER A 48 -21.39 9.64 16.30
CA SER A 48 -21.08 10.74 17.20
C SER A 48 -19.60 11.05 17.13
N LYS A 49 -19.18 12.19 17.69
CA LYS A 49 -17.76 12.57 17.74
C LYS A 49 -16.93 11.45 18.36
N PRO A 50 -15.90 10.93 17.66
CA PRO A 50 -14.98 9.94 18.22
C PRO A 50 -14.29 10.45 19.49
N SER A 51 -13.98 9.53 20.40
CA SER A 51 -13.04 9.81 21.48
C SER A 51 -11.62 9.99 20.93
N LEU A 52 -10.70 10.52 21.74
CA LEU A 52 -9.29 10.59 21.34
C LEU A 52 -8.70 9.19 21.14
N GLU A 53 -9.04 8.25 22.01
CA GLU A 53 -8.62 6.84 21.92
C GLU A 53 -9.08 6.18 20.62
N ALA A 54 -10.36 6.30 20.26
CA ALA A 54 -10.86 5.76 19.00
C ALA A 54 -10.23 6.44 17.77
N ALA A 55 -9.89 7.73 17.89
CA ALA A 55 -9.18 8.43 16.83
C ALA A 55 -7.73 7.96 16.70
N GLU A 56 -7.06 7.65 17.82
CA GLU A 56 -5.71 7.06 17.82
C GLU A 56 -5.73 5.65 17.22
N GLU A 57 -6.69 4.81 17.60
CA GLU A 57 -6.87 3.46 17.02
C GLU A 57 -7.06 3.53 15.50
N GLN A 58 -7.92 4.41 15.00
CA GLN A 58 -8.12 4.58 13.55
C GLN A 58 -6.85 5.05 12.83
N ILE A 59 -6.05 5.92 13.46
CA ILE A 59 -4.76 6.34 12.89
C ILE A 59 -3.80 5.15 12.84
N GLU A 60 -3.71 4.35 13.91
CA GLU A 60 -2.85 3.16 13.93
C GLU A 60 -3.27 2.14 12.87
N GLU A 61 -4.58 1.91 12.69
CA GLU A 61 -5.11 1.10 11.60
C GLU A 61 -4.72 1.63 10.23
N GLN A 62 -4.70 2.95 10.02
CA GLN A 62 -4.17 3.52 8.78
C GLN A 62 -2.65 3.30 8.66
N LEU A 63 -1.89 3.48 9.73
CA LEU A 63 -0.42 3.43 9.70
C LEU A 63 0.12 2.03 9.41
N VAL A 64 -0.58 0.95 9.79
CA VAL A 64 -0.15 -0.40 9.39
C VAL A 64 -0.16 -0.58 7.88
N HIS A 65 -0.98 0.17 7.13
CA HIS A 65 -0.95 0.10 5.67
C HIS A 65 0.31 0.69 5.03
N MET A 66 1.21 1.32 5.80
CA MET A 66 2.52 1.74 5.30
C MET A 66 3.35 0.55 4.77
N PHE A 67 3.18 -0.65 5.33
CA PHE A 67 4.00 -1.82 4.98
C PHE A 67 3.89 -2.27 3.53
N GLY A 68 2.71 -2.18 2.93
CA GLY A 68 2.48 -2.55 1.53
C GLY A 68 3.24 -1.66 0.55
N PRO A 69 2.83 -0.40 0.35
CA PRO A 69 3.45 0.51 -0.61
C PRO A 69 4.93 0.76 -0.33
N MET A 70 5.36 0.85 0.94
CA MET A 70 6.79 1.02 1.24
C MET A 70 7.61 -0.23 0.90
N GLY A 71 7.00 -1.42 1.00
CA GLY A 71 7.63 -2.69 0.62
C GLY A 71 7.86 -2.83 -0.88
N GLU A 72 7.09 -2.13 -1.70
CA GLU A 72 7.12 -2.21 -3.17
C GLU A 72 7.56 -0.92 -3.88
N ALA A 73 7.88 0.13 -3.13
CA ALA A 73 8.46 1.36 -3.65
C ALA A 73 9.83 1.13 -4.34
N GLU A 74 10.24 2.08 -5.18
CA GLU A 74 11.56 2.09 -5.84
C GLU A 74 12.71 1.89 -4.83
N TYR A 75 12.62 2.59 -3.69
CA TYR A 75 13.52 2.40 -2.55
C TYR A 75 12.74 1.74 -1.43
N LYS A 76 12.92 0.42 -1.27
CA LYS A 76 12.12 -0.34 -0.30
C LYS A 76 12.36 0.17 1.12
N ALA A 77 11.29 0.29 1.87
CA ALA A 77 11.35 0.68 3.26
C ALA A 77 10.34 -0.07 4.12
N VAL A 78 10.62 -0.10 5.43
CA VAL A 78 9.77 -0.73 6.43
C VAL A 78 9.70 0.17 7.66
N PRO A 79 8.50 0.56 8.12
CA PRO A 79 8.37 1.29 9.37
C PRO A 79 8.71 0.41 10.58
N LYS A 80 9.39 0.98 11.57
CA LYS A 80 9.55 0.36 12.89
C LYS A 80 8.34 0.66 13.77
N GLY A 81 8.13 -0.18 14.77
CA GLY A 81 7.00 -0.05 15.70
C GLY A 81 7.11 1.12 16.68
N GLU A 82 8.29 1.74 16.84
CA GLU A 82 8.42 2.92 17.69
C GLU A 82 8.13 4.22 16.90
N HIS A 83 6.86 4.64 16.92
CA HIS A 83 6.45 5.95 16.40
C HIS A 83 5.69 6.78 17.44
N ARG A 84 5.45 8.04 17.10
CA ARG A 84 4.68 8.99 17.88
C ARG A 84 3.64 9.66 17.00
N ILE A 85 2.39 9.58 17.43
CA ILE A 85 1.28 10.37 16.90
C ILE A 85 1.11 11.61 17.77
N SER A 86 0.83 12.76 17.15
CA SER A 86 0.59 14.02 17.86
C SER A 86 -0.30 14.96 17.06
N LYS A 87 -0.69 16.08 17.67
CA LYS A 87 -1.52 17.14 17.04
C LYS A 87 -2.83 16.60 16.44
N ILE A 88 -3.43 15.60 17.08
CA ILE A 88 -4.69 15.00 16.65
C ILE A 88 -5.79 16.06 16.71
N LYS A 89 -6.52 16.22 15.60
CA LYS A 89 -7.74 17.04 15.52
C LYS A 89 -8.85 16.23 14.89
N ILE A 90 -10.02 16.28 15.50
CA ILE A 90 -11.22 15.54 15.09
C ILE A 90 -12.26 16.56 14.63
N ALA A 91 -12.61 16.53 13.34
CA ALA A 91 -13.57 17.43 12.71
C ALA A 91 -14.67 16.64 11.99
N PRO A 92 -15.94 17.07 12.06
CA PRO A 92 -17.00 16.45 11.28
C PRO A 92 -16.88 16.83 9.80
N LEU A 93 -17.28 15.93 8.91
CA LEU A 93 -17.46 16.18 7.49
C LEU A 93 -18.94 16.23 7.14
N ASP A 94 -19.27 16.94 6.06
CA ASP A 94 -20.66 17.05 5.54
C ASP A 94 -21.23 15.68 5.11
N THR A 95 -20.37 14.71 4.85
CA THR A 95 -20.73 13.32 4.51
C THR A 95 -21.24 12.52 5.71
N GLY A 96 -21.15 13.05 6.93
CA GLY A 96 -21.46 12.33 8.17
C GLY A 96 -20.30 11.49 8.71
N ALA A 97 -19.16 11.48 8.02
CA ALA A 97 -17.91 10.91 8.54
C ALA A 97 -17.15 11.93 9.41
N TRP A 98 -16.10 11.47 10.07
CA TRP A 98 -15.16 12.31 10.83
C TRP A 98 -13.80 12.29 10.15
N GLU A 99 -13.21 13.47 9.97
CA GLU A 99 -11.83 13.62 9.58
C GLU A 99 -10.95 13.75 10.83
N ILE A 100 -9.93 12.91 10.91
CA ILE A 100 -8.95 12.90 11.99
C ILE A 100 -7.60 13.28 11.37
N SER A 101 -7.16 14.52 11.58
CA SER A 101 -5.84 14.98 11.13
C SER A 101 -4.79 14.79 12.22
N TYR A 102 -3.56 14.40 11.87
CA TYR A 102 -2.49 14.14 12.83
C TYR A 102 -1.09 14.44 12.27
N SER A 103 -0.08 14.39 13.15
CA SER A 103 1.33 14.45 12.79
C SER A 103 2.03 13.17 13.26
N TYR A 104 2.72 12.50 12.35
CA TYR A 104 3.48 11.28 12.58
C TYR A 104 4.97 11.59 12.69
N LYS A 105 5.65 10.86 13.59
CA LYS A 105 7.10 10.78 13.66
C LYS A 105 7.53 9.37 14.02
N GLY A 106 8.34 8.74 13.18
CA GLY A 106 8.83 7.37 13.40
C GLY A 106 10.18 7.12 12.78
N ILE A 107 10.67 5.89 12.92
CA ILE A 107 11.89 5.40 12.27
C ILE A 107 11.49 4.40 11.19
N ILE A 108 12.12 4.52 10.03
CA ILE A 108 12.01 3.54 8.95
C ILE A 108 13.37 2.94 8.68
N VAL A 109 13.40 1.66 8.30
CA VAL A 109 14.56 1.05 7.65
C VAL A 109 14.39 1.25 6.15
N LEU A 110 15.34 1.93 5.52
CA LEU A 110 15.32 2.30 4.10
C LEU A 110 16.51 1.64 3.39
N GLU A 111 16.24 0.92 2.30
CA GLU A 111 17.27 0.50 1.36
C GLU A 111 17.94 1.74 0.74
N ASN A 112 19.28 1.76 0.67
CA ASN A 112 20.09 2.87 0.12
C ASN A 112 19.34 3.73 -0.90
N GLY A 113 18.85 4.88 -0.45
CA GLY A 113 17.86 5.66 -1.17
C GLY A 113 17.89 7.14 -0.83
N PRO A 114 16.80 7.88 -1.08
CA PRO A 114 16.77 9.32 -0.95
C PRO A 114 17.02 9.72 0.51
N ARG A 115 17.85 10.76 0.68
CA ARG A 115 18.29 11.22 2.01
C ARG A 115 17.41 12.31 2.61
N THR A 116 16.44 12.80 1.86
CA THR A 116 15.65 14.00 2.20
C THR A 116 14.16 13.78 2.11
N GLU A 117 13.67 13.19 1.03
CA GLU A 117 12.24 13.01 0.75
C GLU A 117 11.95 11.57 0.36
N TYR A 118 10.85 11.02 0.88
CA TYR A 118 10.42 9.67 0.60
C TYR A 118 8.90 9.68 0.41
N ALA A 119 8.45 9.30 -0.78
CA ALA A 119 7.04 9.28 -1.15
C ALA A 119 6.49 7.86 -1.02
N PHE A 120 5.26 7.75 -0.51
CA PHE A 120 4.53 6.49 -0.40
C PHE A 120 3.03 6.79 -0.32
N HIS A 121 2.22 5.79 -0.63
CA HIS A 121 0.76 5.89 -0.52
C HIS A 121 0.29 5.44 0.86
N LEU A 122 -0.75 6.11 1.37
CA LEU A 122 -1.39 5.78 2.64
C LEU A 122 -2.92 5.95 2.48
N PRO A 123 -3.74 4.97 2.92
CA PRO A 123 -5.18 5.01 2.68
C PRO A 123 -5.85 6.06 3.51
N VAL A 124 -6.55 7.02 2.91
CA VAL A 124 -7.35 7.99 3.66
C VAL A 124 -8.48 7.31 4.46
N ASN A 125 -8.96 6.14 4.04
CA ASN A 125 -9.97 5.34 4.75
C ASN A 125 -9.57 3.85 4.75
N PRO A 126 -8.92 3.34 5.82
CA PRO A 126 -8.48 1.95 5.89
C PRO A 126 -9.66 0.94 5.90
N ASP A 127 -10.83 1.31 6.42
CA ASP A 127 -12.01 0.43 6.49
C ASP A 127 -12.56 0.03 5.11
N THR A 128 -12.24 0.82 4.07
CA THR A 128 -12.85 0.67 2.74
C THR A 128 -11.85 0.28 1.65
N ILE A 129 -10.55 0.43 1.90
CA ILE A 129 -9.55 0.31 0.84
C ILE A 129 -9.46 -1.12 0.28
N TYR A 130 -9.60 -2.14 1.13
CA TYR A 130 -9.58 -3.53 0.68
C TYR A 130 -10.70 -3.80 -0.33
N ALA A 131 -11.94 -3.46 0.03
CA ALA A 131 -13.10 -3.64 -0.84
C ALA A 131 -13.01 -2.78 -2.11
N ALA A 132 -12.47 -1.55 -2.00
CA ALA A 132 -12.28 -0.65 -3.13
C ALA A 132 -11.24 -1.15 -4.15
N GLY A 133 -10.33 -2.04 -3.75
CA GLY A 133 -9.31 -2.61 -4.62
C GLY A 133 -9.83 -3.64 -5.63
N PHE A 134 -11.01 -4.22 -5.41
CA PHE A 134 -11.53 -5.31 -6.23
C PHE A 134 -11.90 -4.88 -7.66
N ASN A 135 -11.49 -5.70 -8.63
CA ASN A 135 -11.96 -5.69 -10.00
C ASN A 135 -12.64 -7.03 -10.32
N GLY A 136 -13.96 -7.08 -10.12
CA GLY A 136 -14.71 -8.33 -10.21
C GLY A 136 -14.48 -9.20 -8.98
N ARG A 137 -13.84 -10.37 -9.16
CA ARG A 137 -13.58 -11.34 -8.07
C ARG A 137 -12.16 -11.32 -7.54
N VAL A 138 -11.28 -10.53 -8.14
CA VAL A 138 -9.86 -10.44 -7.80
C VAL A 138 -9.55 -9.02 -7.38
N ASN A 139 -8.74 -8.86 -6.35
CA ASN A 139 -8.16 -7.59 -5.93
C ASN A 139 -6.75 -7.47 -6.55
N PRO A 140 -6.61 -6.79 -7.70
CA PRO A 140 -5.30 -6.58 -8.35
C PRO A 140 -4.38 -5.64 -7.54
N CYS A 141 -4.87 -5.00 -6.49
CA CYS A 141 -4.07 -4.12 -5.65
C CYS A 141 -3.24 -4.89 -4.61
N THR A 142 -3.36 -6.21 -4.53
CA THR A 142 -2.56 -7.10 -3.67
C THR A 142 -2.05 -8.27 -4.51
N ASP A 143 -1.12 -9.05 -3.97
CA ASP A 143 -0.57 -10.21 -4.67
C ASP A 143 -1.64 -11.30 -4.90
N ASP A 144 -1.50 -12.08 -5.98
CA ASP A 144 -2.45 -13.15 -6.37
C ASP A 144 -2.67 -14.20 -5.27
N HIS A 145 -1.68 -14.41 -4.40
CA HIS A 145 -1.72 -15.35 -3.28
C HIS A 145 -2.24 -14.75 -1.97
N TYR A 146 -2.35 -13.42 -1.87
CA TYR A 146 -2.73 -12.68 -0.66
C TYR A 146 -4.01 -11.87 -0.90
N GLN A 147 -5.07 -12.57 -1.29
CA GLN A 147 -6.37 -11.98 -1.63
C GLN A 147 -7.30 -11.79 -0.43
N ASP A 148 -6.93 -12.24 0.76
CA ASP A 148 -7.70 -12.08 1.99
C ASP A 148 -7.44 -10.73 2.66
N GLU A 149 -8.47 -10.16 3.30
CA GLU A 149 -8.40 -8.84 3.95
C GLU A 149 -7.34 -8.76 5.06
N GLY A 150 -7.15 -9.85 5.80
CA GLY A 150 -6.22 -9.90 6.94
C GLY A 150 -4.75 -9.69 6.56
N ASP A 151 -4.40 -9.96 5.30
CA ASP A 151 -3.05 -9.79 4.77
C ASP A 151 -2.91 -8.50 3.93
N PHE A 152 -4.03 -7.89 3.54
CA PHE A 152 -4.05 -6.79 2.57
C PHE A 152 -3.17 -5.61 2.98
N TRP A 153 -3.19 -5.20 4.26
CA TRP A 153 -2.36 -4.09 4.78
C TRP A 153 -0.86 -4.26 4.50
N TYR A 154 -0.39 -5.50 4.38
CA TYR A 154 1.02 -5.83 4.19
C TYR A 154 1.42 -6.01 2.72
N PHE A 155 0.49 -6.42 1.85
CA PHE A 155 0.77 -6.78 0.45
C PHE A 155 0.13 -5.83 -0.56
N TRP A 156 -0.62 -4.82 -0.13
CA TRP A 156 -1.25 -3.89 -1.07
C TRP A 156 -0.25 -2.90 -1.69
N ASN A 157 -0.46 -2.59 -2.97
CA ASN A 157 0.24 -1.55 -3.69
C ASN A 157 -0.69 -0.93 -4.76
N PRO A 158 -1.01 0.37 -4.72
CA PRO A 158 -1.84 1.01 -5.73
C PRO A 158 -1.19 1.07 -7.12
N GLU A 159 0.13 0.92 -7.21
CA GLU A 159 0.87 0.90 -8.48
C GLU A 159 0.79 -0.46 -9.21
N ASN A 160 0.18 -1.48 -8.59
CA ASN A 160 0.06 -2.80 -9.21
C ASN A 160 -0.77 -2.73 -10.51
N PRO A 161 -0.38 -3.48 -11.57
CA PRO A 161 -1.12 -3.50 -12.82
C PRO A 161 -2.60 -3.86 -12.65
N GLY A 162 -3.49 -2.94 -13.06
CA GLY A 162 -4.93 -3.15 -12.99
C GLY A 162 -5.57 -2.76 -11.65
N CYS A 163 -4.78 -2.32 -10.66
CA CYS A 163 -5.31 -1.68 -9.46
C CYS A 163 -6.05 -0.38 -9.80
N ARG A 164 -7.15 -0.12 -9.09
CA ARG A 164 -8.02 1.05 -9.31
C ARG A 164 -8.01 2.05 -8.16
N LEU A 165 -7.23 1.78 -7.13
CA LEU A 165 -7.05 2.69 -6.01
C LEU A 165 -6.33 3.95 -6.50
N GLN A 166 -6.73 5.09 -5.98
CA GLN A 166 -6.21 6.41 -6.36
C GLN A 166 -5.73 7.16 -5.12
N GLU A 167 -4.84 8.13 -5.33
CA GLU A 167 -4.36 9.09 -4.33
C GLU A 167 -5.42 10.09 -3.87
#